data_AF-A0A5C5VH93-F1
#
_entry.id   AF-A0A5C5VH93-F1
#
_cell.length_a   1.000
_cell.length_b   1.000
_cell.length_c   1.000
_cell.angle_alpha   90.00
_cell.angle_beta   90.00
_cell.angle_gamma   90.00
#
_symmetry.space_group_name_H-M   'P 1'
#
loop_
_entity.id
_entity.type
_entity.pdbx_description
1 polymer ?
#
loop_
_entity_poly.entity_id
_entity_poly.type
_entity_poly.pdbx_seq_one_letter_code
_entity_poly.pdbx_strand_id
1 'polypeptide(L)'
;MCGFCRSDSLTTWRVPAFFDYEKLAHAIATREWSYRLLLWISRSLESGLLQPSRAGRHYSGAEAAALWIESNLRFIPAELRPPPDELEEFTAFFSTYLTSSFDVVVEQPDPCGGIRVIGYCDCQVCRRIQNASHLRAKRVYARDKRRAALLMAECLTLMAMAHKIETTDERIENLLSHPSTRQQAAFLAFGHWLVRRLSGDSDGPAVLALWRMIAWDPRGGMRRGFVLGLGHFRSAERALLASLRKE
;
A
#
# COMPACT_ATOMS: atom_id res chain seq x y z
N MET A 1 21.41 21.86 -57.40
CA MET A 1 20.01 21.43 -57.22
C MET A 1 19.91 20.63 -55.94
N CYS A 2 18.95 21.04 -55.09
CA CYS A 2 18.28 20.42 -53.94
C CYS A 2 18.92 19.24 -53.18
N GLY A 3 18.92 19.35 -51.85
CA GLY A 3 18.99 18.17 -50.99
C GLY A 3 19.18 18.39 -49.50
N PHE A 4 18.84 19.55 -48.93
CA PHE A 4 18.97 19.78 -47.47
C PHE A 4 17.71 19.28 -46.75
N CYS A 5 17.66 17.99 -46.45
CA CYS A 5 16.65 17.41 -45.55
C CYS A 5 16.91 17.92 -44.13
N ARG A 6 16.08 18.86 -43.67
CA ARG A 6 16.02 19.24 -42.25
C ARG A 6 15.46 18.06 -41.46
N SER A 7 16.32 17.41 -40.69
CA SER A 7 15.90 16.53 -39.61
C SER A 7 15.26 17.39 -38.52
N ASP A 8 13.94 17.49 -38.54
CA ASP A 8 13.16 18.01 -37.42
C ASP A 8 13.36 17.06 -36.23
N SER A 9 14.36 17.37 -35.40
CA SER A 9 14.46 16.83 -34.06
C SER A 9 13.26 17.35 -33.27
N LEU A 10 12.15 16.60 -33.33
CA LEU A 10 11.02 16.76 -32.44
C LEU A 10 11.54 16.56 -31.03
N THR A 11 11.91 17.66 -30.39
CA THR A 11 12.17 17.74 -28.96
C THR A 11 10.85 17.36 -28.29
N THR A 12 10.68 16.07 -28.00
CA THR A 12 9.53 15.58 -27.27
C THR A 12 9.58 16.24 -25.90
N TRP A 13 8.77 17.29 -25.72
CA TRP A 13 8.58 17.93 -24.43
C TRP A 13 8.13 16.86 -23.44
N ARG A 14 9.05 16.40 -22.60
CA ARG A 14 8.75 15.43 -21.55
C ARG A 14 7.88 16.16 -20.54
N VAL A 15 6.59 15.84 -20.55
CA VAL A 15 5.69 16.21 -19.46
C VAL A 15 6.29 15.62 -18.16
N PRO A 16 6.52 16.43 -17.11
CA PRO A 16 7.05 15.91 -15.86
C PRO A 16 6.12 14.82 -15.32
N ALA A 17 6.67 13.74 -14.75
CA ALA A 17 5.85 12.70 -14.14
C ALA A 17 5.35 13.16 -12.76
N PHE A 18 4.11 12.81 -12.42
CA PHE A 18 3.54 12.97 -11.09
C PHE A 18 4.24 12.06 -10.07
N PHE A 19 4.58 10.84 -10.49
CA PHE A 19 5.32 9.91 -9.63
C PHE A 19 6.82 10.01 -9.82
N ASP A 20 7.54 9.97 -8.71
CA ASP A 20 8.88 9.38 -8.68
C ASP A 20 8.74 7.87 -8.89
N TYR A 21 9.02 7.40 -10.10
CA TYR A 21 8.84 6.00 -10.47
C TYR A 21 9.85 5.07 -9.82
N GLU A 22 11.02 5.55 -9.40
CA GLU A 22 12.00 4.74 -8.69
C GLU A 22 11.48 4.48 -7.27
N LYS A 23 11.05 5.53 -6.58
CA LYS A 23 10.45 5.41 -5.25
C LYS A 23 9.16 4.59 -5.26
N LEU A 24 8.34 4.72 -6.30
CA LEU A 24 7.14 3.89 -6.46
C LEU A 24 7.47 2.42 -6.73
N ALA A 25 8.50 2.14 -7.55
CA ALA A 25 8.95 0.77 -7.79
C ALA A 25 9.46 0.11 -6.49
N HIS A 26 10.24 0.85 -5.70
CA HIS A 26 10.66 0.45 -4.36
C HIS A 26 9.47 0.14 -3.47
N ALA A 27 8.49 1.07 -3.37
CA ALA A 27 7.29 0.84 -2.56
C ALA A 27 6.47 -0.39 -2.97
N ILE A 28 6.40 -0.71 -4.27
CA ILE A 28 5.75 -1.93 -4.78
C ILE A 28 6.52 -3.18 -4.34
N ALA A 29 7.86 -3.16 -4.44
CA ALA A 29 8.72 -4.26 -3.99
C ALA A 29 8.60 -4.47 -2.47
N THR A 30 8.69 -3.40 -1.68
CA THR A 30 8.53 -3.42 -0.22
C THR A 30 7.17 -3.96 0.20
N ARG A 31 6.09 -3.63 -0.54
CA ARG A 31 4.76 -4.21 -0.31
C ARG A 31 4.75 -5.72 -0.50
N GLU A 32 5.26 -6.20 -1.63
CA GLU A 32 5.26 -7.63 -1.94
C GLU A 32 6.09 -8.41 -0.93
N TRP A 33 7.25 -7.86 -0.58
CA TRP A 33 8.12 -8.41 0.44
C TRP A 33 7.44 -8.46 1.81
N SER A 34 6.86 -7.34 2.27
CA SER A 34 6.10 -7.26 3.51
C SER A 34 5.00 -8.33 3.58
N TYR A 35 4.29 -8.58 2.47
CA TYR A 35 3.25 -9.60 2.42
C TYR A 35 3.83 -11.02 2.51
N ARG A 36 4.90 -11.32 1.78
CA ARG A 36 5.59 -12.62 1.87
C ARG A 36 6.12 -12.90 3.27
N LEU A 37 6.70 -11.89 3.93
CA LEU A 37 7.14 -12.00 5.31
C LEU A 37 5.95 -12.31 6.24
N LEU A 38 4.83 -11.61 6.09
CA LEU A 38 3.62 -11.87 6.89
C LEU A 38 3.11 -13.31 6.75
N LEU A 39 3.04 -13.82 5.51
CA LEU A 39 2.62 -15.21 5.25
C LEU A 39 3.60 -16.23 5.84
N TRP A 40 4.90 -15.92 5.83
CA TRP A 40 5.89 -16.76 6.48
C TRP A 40 5.75 -16.74 8.01
N ILE A 41 5.55 -15.56 8.62
CA ILE A 41 5.31 -15.43 10.07
C ILE A 41 4.11 -16.27 10.50
N SER A 42 2.99 -16.16 9.76
CA SER A 42 1.77 -16.94 10.02
C SER A 42 2.06 -18.45 10.10
N ARG A 43 2.70 -19.00 9.06
CA ARG A 43 3.03 -20.44 9.00
C ARG A 43 4.05 -20.85 10.06
N SER A 44 4.99 -19.97 10.38
CA SER A 44 6.04 -20.25 11.36
C SER A 44 5.53 -20.23 12.80
N LEU A 45 4.50 -19.44 13.10
CA LEU A 45 3.79 -19.49 14.38
C LEU A 45 2.91 -20.75 14.47
N GLU A 46 2.18 -21.10 13.41
CA GLU A 46 1.36 -22.32 13.37
C GLU A 46 2.17 -23.60 13.56
N SER A 47 3.38 -23.65 13.01
CA SER A 47 4.31 -24.78 13.16
C SER A 47 5.13 -24.75 14.45
N GLY A 48 5.03 -23.69 15.27
CA GLY A 48 5.80 -23.52 16.50
C GLY A 48 7.28 -23.17 16.30
N LEU A 49 7.72 -22.92 15.06
CA LEU A 49 9.08 -22.48 14.74
C LEU A 49 9.41 -21.13 15.39
N LEU A 50 8.43 -20.21 15.37
CA LEU A 50 8.52 -18.94 16.08
C LEU A 50 7.77 -19.06 17.40
N GLN A 51 8.43 -18.64 18.48
CA GLN A 51 7.77 -18.40 19.75
C GLN A 51 7.36 -16.92 19.82
N PRO A 52 6.18 -16.59 20.36
CA PRO A 52 5.77 -15.21 20.61
C PRO A 52 6.82 -14.47 21.46
N SER A 53 7.66 -13.66 20.81
CA SER A 53 8.69 -12.86 21.49
C SER A 53 8.23 -11.42 21.71
N ARG A 54 8.80 -10.78 22.74
CA ARG A 54 8.55 -9.36 23.06
C ARG A 54 9.39 -8.49 22.12
N ALA A 55 8.77 -7.66 21.29
CA ALA A 55 9.35 -6.34 21.05
C ALA A 55 8.97 -5.49 22.27
N GLY A 56 9.90 -4.72 22.85
CA GLY A 56 9.78 -4.18 24.21
C GLY A 56 8.57 -3.24 24.46
N ARG A 57 8.49 -2.70 25.67
CA ARG A 57 7.37 -1.82 26.08
C ARG A 57 7.57 -0.41 25.49
N HIS A 58 6.49 0.20 24.96
CA HIS A 58 6.37 1.61 24.57
C HIS A 58 6.89 2.07 23.19
N TYR A 59 7.01 1.18 22.21
CA TYR A 59 7.48 1.56 20.86
C TYR A 59 6.35 1.99 19.92
N SER A 60 6.70 2.85 18.95
CA SER A 60 5.85 3.13 17.78
C SER A 60 5.63 1.84 16.97
N GLY A 61 4.68 1.86 16.02
CA GLY A 61 4.41 0.69 15.19
C GLY A 61 5.64 0.23 14.39
N ALA A 62 6.41 1.17 13.84
CA ALA A 62 7.61 0.89 13.05
C ALA A 62 8.74 0.34 13.93
N GLU A 63 9.03 1.00 15.06
CA GLU A 63 10.05 0.56 16.03
C GLU A 63 9.73 -0.84 16.59
N ALA A 64 8.47 -1.11 16.93
CA ALA A 64 8.05 -2.43 17.40
C ALA A 64 8.26 -3.50 16.31
N ALA A 65 8.00 -3.17 15.05
CA ALA A 65 8.28 -4.07 13.93
C ALA A 65 9.80 -4.28 13.73
N ALA A 66 10.61 -3.23 13.82
CA ALA A 66 12.07 -3.31 13.70
C ALA A 66 12.68 -4.22 14.77
N LEU A 67 12.37 -3.95 16.04
CA LEU A 67 12.84 -4.76 17.16
C LEU A 67 12.41 -6.23 17.04
N TRP A 68 11.19 -6.47 16.55
CA TRP A 68 10.71 -7.83 16.30
C TRP A 68 11.53 -8.51 15.20
N ILE A 69 11.76 -7.84 14.07
CA ILE A 69 12.54 -8.39 12.95
C ILE A 69 13.98 -8.68 13.40
N GLU A 70 14.64 -7.73 14.06
CA GLU A 70 16.00 -7.89 14.56
C GLU A 70 16.13 -9.08 15.53
N SER A 71 15.20 -9.18 16.48
CA SER A 71 15.19 -10.26 17.48
C SER A 71 14.96 -11.64 16.85
N ASN A 72 14.35 -11.70 15.66
CA ASN A 72 14.02 -12.94 14.96
C ASN A 72 14.84 -13.16 13.68
N LEU A 73 15.83 -12.30 13.39
CA LEU A 73 16.53 -12.27 12.10
C LEU A 73 17.15 -13.62 11.71
N ARG A 74 17.69 -14.35 12.70
CA ARG A 74 18.27 -15.69 12.50
C ARG A 74 17.27 -16.75 12.03
N PHE A 75 15.99 -16.57 12.35
CA PHE A 75 14.91 -17.49 11.97
C PHE A 75 14.26 -17.12 10.65
N ILE A 76 14.29 -15.83 10.27
CA ILE A 76 13.75 -15.35 9.00
C ILE A 76 14.61 -15.92 7.84
N PRO A 77 14.00 -16.53 6.81
CA PRO A 77 14.70 -16.97 5.60
C PRO A 77 15.47 -15.83 4.94
N ALA A 78 16.66 -16.10 4.39
CA ALA A 78 17.55 -15.07 3.87
C ALA A 78 16.88 -14.18 2.81
N GLU A 79 16.06 -14.78 1.94
CA GLU A 79 15.28 -14.11 0.90
C GLU A 79 14.12 -13.26 1.42
N LEU A 80 13.81 -13.33 2.72
CA LEU A 80 12.79 -12.53 3.39
C LEU A 80 13.36 -11.52 4.39
N ARG A 81 14.69 -11.45 4.58
CA ARG A 81 15.33 -10.49 5.50
C ARG A 81 15.48 -9.13 4.83
N PRO A 82 14.88 -8.06 5.36
CA PRO A 82 15.09 -6.72 4.79
C PRO A 82 16.59 -6.37 4.79
N PRO A 83 17.08 -5.63 3.78
CA PRO A 83 18.46 -5.14 3.76
C PRO A 83 18.68 -4.24 4.99
N PRO A 84 19.87 -4.29 5.62
CA PRO A 84 20.13 -3.51 6.82
C PRO A 84 19.93 -2.00 6.62
N ASP A 85 20.24 -1.48 5.44
CA ASP A 85 20.09 -0.08 5.02
C ASP A 85 18.64 0.32 4.71
N GLU A 86 17.73 -0.63 4.53
CA GLU A 86 16.30 -0.38 4.27
C GLU A 86 15.41 -0.78 5.45
N LEU A 87 15.99 -1.24 6.57
CA LEU A 87 15.23 -1.79 7.71
C LEU A 87 14.19 -0.78 8.26
N GLU A 88 14.55 0.50 8.35
CA GLU A 88 13.65 1.54 8.85
C GLU A 88 12.43 1.72 7.93
N GLU A 89 12.63 1.95 6.63
CA GLU A 89 11.53 2.11 5.67
C GLU A 89 10.69 0.83 5.56
N PHE A 90 11.34 -0.33 5.55
CA PHE A 90 10.66 -1.63 5.50
C PHE A 90 9.76 -1.82 6.72
N THR A 91 10.25 -1.55 7.92
CA THR A 91 9.49 -1.76 9.17
C THR A 91 8.37 -0.72 9.32
N ALA A 92 8.60 0.51 8.86
CA ALA A 92 7.57 1.52 8.73
C ALA A 92 6.44 1.04 7.79
N PHE A 93 6.79 0.56 6.60
CA PHE A 93 5.81 0.01 5.65
C PHE A 93 5.10 -1.24 6.20
N PHE A 94 5.84 -2.17 6.79
CA PHE A 94 5.31 -3.41 7.33
C PHE A 94 4.33 -3.16 8.47
N SER A 95 4.65 -2.21 9.36
CA SER A 95 3.77 -1.83 10.47
C SER A 95 2.43 -1.27 9.98
N THR A 96 2.42 -0.41 8.96
CA THR A 96 1.19 0.10 8.36
C THR A 96 0.37 -1.01 7.72
N TYR A 97 1.03 -2.04 7.18
CA TYR A 97 0.37 -3.16 6.53
C TYR A 97 -0.46 -3.97 7.53
N LEU A 98 0.16 -4.29 8.68
CA LEU A 98 -0.47 -4.97 9.79
C LEU A 98 -1.68 -4.18 10.29
N THR A 99 -1.51 -2.88 10.55
CA THR A 99 -2.55 -2.06 11.18
C THR A 99 -3.71 -1.74 10.23
N SER A 100 -3.43 -1.58 8.94
CA SER A 100 -4.39 -1.06 7.96
C SER A 100 -5.10 -2.14 7.16
N SER A 101 -4.50 -3.32 7.02
CA SER A 101 -5.02 -4.36 6.11
C SER A 101 -5.62 -5.56 6.83
N PHE A 102 -5.28 -5.80 8.10
CA PHE A 102 -5.70 -6.99 8.83
C PHE A 102 -6.34 -6.69 10.19
N ASP A 103 -7.35 -7.50 10.53
CA ASP A 103 -7.91 -7.64 11.87
C ASP A 103 -7.47 -8.97 12.47
N VAL A 104 -7.31 -9.01 13.79
CA VAL A 104 -7.12 -10.25 14.55
C VAL A 104 -8.50 -10.80 14.87
N VAL A 105 -8.86 -11.96 14.31
CA VAL A 105 -10.12 -12.64 14.61
C VAL A 105 -9.85 -13.70 15.67
N VAL A 106 -10.29 -13.43 16.90
CA VAL A 106 -10.22 -14.42 17.97
C VAL A 106 -11.45 -15.31 17.86
N GLU A 107 -11.28 -16.55 17.40
CA GLU A 107 -12.39 -17.48 17.12
C GLU A 107 -13.09 -17.97 18.41
N GLN A 108 -12.43 -17.90 19.56
CA GLN A 108 -13.04 -18.18 20.87
C GLN A 108 -12.70 -17.06 21.86
N PRO A 109 -13.69 -16.27 22.33
CA PRO A 109 -13.45 -15.43 23.50
C PRO A 109 -13.07 -16.37 24.64
N ASP A 110 -11.87 -16.17 25.19
CA ASP A 110 -11.42 -16.87 26.38
C ASP A 110 -12.55 -16.85 27.43
N PRO A 111 -13.00 -18.00 27.97
CA PRO A 111 -14.09 -18.08 28.94
C PRO A 111 -13.87 -17.17 30.17
N CYS A 112 -12.62 -16.79 30.42
CA CYS A 112 -12.21 -15.84 31.47
C CYS A 112 -12.30 -14.35 31.08
N GLY A 113 -12.96 -13.99 29.97
CA GLY A 113 -13.29 -12.60 29.64
C GLY A 113 -12.18 -11.81 28.93
N GLY A 114 -11.27 -12.50 28.25
CA GLY A 114 -10.24 -11.89 27.42
C GLY A 114 -8.94 -12.66 27.53
N ILE A 115 -8.17 -12.71 26.44
CA ILE A 115 -6.81 -13.25 26.46
C ILE A 115 -6.03 -12.38 27.45
N ARG A 116 -5.89 -12.84 28.69
CA ARG A 116 -4.97 -12.24 29.65
C ARG A 116 -3.58 -12.66 29.21
N VAL A 117 -3.04 -11.87 28.29
CA VAL A 117 -1.66 -11.92 27.87
C VAL A 117 -0.81 -11.38 29.04
N ILE A 118 -0.70 -12.14 30.13
CA ILE A 118 0.06 -11.74 31.33
C ILE A 118 1.54 -11.69 30.93
N GLY A 119 2.05 -10.47 30.74
CA GLY A 119 3.47 -10.23 30.50
C GLY A 119 3.90 -10.09 29.03
N TYR A 120 3.04 -9.71 28.09
CA TYR A 120 3.50 -9.35 26.73
C TYR A 120 3.21 -7.87 26.41
N CYS A 121 3.88 -7.37 25.37
CA CYS A 121 3.67 -6.01 24.87
C CYS A 121 2.25 -5.89 24.27
N ASP A 122 1.49 -4.89 24.71
CA ASP A 122 0.12 -4.64 24.22
C ASP A 122 0.09 -3.69 23.00
N CYS A 123 1.22 -3.49 22.34
CA CYS A 123 1.23 -2.66 21.13
C CYS A 123 0.51 -3.38 19.98
N GLN A 124 -0.14 -2.58 19.14
CA GLN A 124 -0.96 -3.06 18.02
C GLN A 124 -0.20 -3.94 17.01
N VAL A 125 1.11 -3.75 16.88
CA VAL A 125 1.96 -4.53 15.97
C VAL A 125 2.29 -5.89 16.57
N CYS A 126 2.80 -5.92 17.81
CA CYS A 126 3.07 -7.16 18.54
C CYS A 126 1.84 -8.06 18.60
N ARG A 127 0.68 -7.50 18.96
CA ARG A 127 -0.57 -8.25 19.02
C ARG A 127 -0.93 -8.87 17.68
N ARG A 128 -0.71 -8.17 16.56
CA ARG A 128 -0.99 -8.71 15.23
C ARG A 128 0.02 -9.75 14.77
N ILE A 129 1.30 -9.54 15.05
CA ILE A 129 2.34 -10.52 14.73
C ILE A 129 2.12 -11.81 15.52
N GLN A 130 1.89 -11.73 16.82
CA GLN A 130 1.66 -12.90 17.68
C GLN A 130 0.41 -13.68 17.28
N ASN A 131 -0.57 -13.01 16.66
CA ASN A 131 -1.80 -13.63 16.18
C ASN A 131 -1.82 -13.72 14.64
N ALA A 132 -0.65 -13.83 13.97
CA ALA A 132 -0.58 -13.80 12.51
C ALA A 132 -1.43 -14.89 11.83
N SER A 133 -1.50 -16.08 12.41
CA SER A 133 -2.35 -17.22 11.99
C SER A 133 -3.85 -16.90 12.01
N HIS A 134 -4.24 -15.95 12.86
CA HIS A 134 -5.61 -15.50 13.05
C HIS A 134 -5.88 -14.15 12.38
N LEU A 135 -4.96 -13.65 11.56
CA LEU A 135 -5.20 -12.46 10.78
C LEU A 135 -6.19 -12.76 9.66
N ARG A 136 -7.18 -11.88 9.54
CA ARG A 136 -8.12 -11.84 8.43
C ARG A 136 -8.05 -10.46 7.79
N ALA A 137 -8.14 -10.41 6.47
CA ALA A 137 -8.20 -9.14 5.76
C ALA A 137 -9.39 -8.33 6.28
N LYS A 138 -9.17 -7.05 6.60
CA LYS A 138 -10.22 -6.17 7.13
C LYS A 138 -11.44 -6.16 6.20
N ARG A 139 -12.62 -6.07 6.81
CA ARG A 139 -13.82 -5.75 6.05
C ARG A 139 -13.79 -4.27 5.68
N VAL A 140 -14.00 -3.98 4.39
CA VAL A 140 -14.12 -2.61 3.88
C VAL A 140 -15.57 -2.19 3.96
N TYR A 141 -15.86 -1.14 4.74
CA TYR A 141 -17.19 -0.59 4.96
C TYR A 141 -17.46 0.60 4.03
N ALA A 142 -18.71 1.08 4.03
CA ALA A 142 -19.12 2.23 3.22
C ALA A 142 -18.29 3.49 3.54
N ARG A 143 -17.94 3.72 4.81
CA ARG A 143 -17.08 4.85 5.21
C ARG A 143 -15.68 4.79 4.60
N ASP A 144 -15.10 3.60 4.50
CA ASP A 144 -13.75 3.41 3.96
C ASP A 144 -13.76 3.63 2.43
N LYS A 145 -14.84 3.22 1.76
CA LYS A 145 -15.07 3.50 0.34
C LYS A 145 -15.25 4.99 0.06
N ARG A 146 -15.98 5.71 0.94
CA ARG A 146 -16.11 7.18 0.85
C ARG A 146 -14.76 7.86 1.05
N ARG A 147 -13.99 7.45 2.08
CA ARG A 147 -12.64 7.98 2.30
C ARG A 147 -11.72 7.69 1.12
N ALA A 148 -11.76 6.49 0.55
CA ALA A 148 -11.01 6.16 -0.67
C ALA A 148 -11.40 7.05 -1.87
N ALA A 149 -12.67 7.43 -2.01
CA ALA A 149 -13.09 8.39 -3.03
C ALA A 149 -12.50 9.79 -2.81
N LEU A 150 -12.45 10.25 -1.56
CA LEU A 150 -11.77 11.51 -1.21
C LEU A 150 -10.27 11.44 -1.53
N LEU A 151 -9.59 10.34 -1.19
CA LEU A 151 -8.18 10.15 -1.53
C LEU A 151 -7.92 10.18 -3.05
N MET A 152 -8.85 9.64 -3.85
CA MET A 152 -8.78 9.75 -5.31
C MET A 152 -8.92 11.20 -5.79
N ALA A 153 -9.87 11.95 -5.24
CA ALA A 153 -10.05 13.37 -5.57
C ALA A 153 -8.83 14.20 -5.17
N GLU A 154 -8.34 14.06 -3.93
CA GLU A 154 -7.14 14.73 -3.42
C GLU A 154 -5.94 14.49 -4.34
N CYS A 155 -5.70 13.24 -4.76
CA CYS A 155 -4.58 12.91 -5.65
C CYS A 155 -4.76 13.46 -7.07
N LEU A 156 -5.99 13.54 -7.59
CA LEU A 156 -6.26 14.19 -8.87
C LEU A 156 -6.01 15.70 -8.81
N THR A 157 -6.42 16.36 -7.73
CA THR A 157 -6.11 17.78 -7.49
C THR A 157 -4.61 18.00 -7.45
N LEU A 158 -3.86 17.19 -6.69
CA LEU A 158 -2.40 17.27 -6.63
C LEU A 158 -1.75 17.04 -8.01
N MET A 159 -2.26 16.10 -8.80
CA MET A 159 -1.80 15.88 -10.17
C MET A 159 -2.08 17.10 -11.06
N ALA A 160 -3.30 17.65 -11.04
CA ALA A 160 -3.63 18.82 -11.83
C ALA A 160 -2.71 20.00 -11.46
N MET A 161 -2.49 20.25 -10.17
CA MET A 161 -1.56 21.27 -9.67
C MET A 161 -0.13 21.04 -10.14
N ALA A 162 0.40 19.81 -10.01
CA ALA A 162 1.76 19.48 -10.43
C ALA A 162 2.01 19.73 -11.94
N HIS A 163 0.94 19.60 -12.74
CA HIS A 163 0.99 19.82 -14.19
C HIS A 163 0.46 21.20 -14.62
N LYS A 164 0.15 22.09 -13.67
CA LYS A 164 -0.41 23.44 -13.91
C LYS A 164 -1.69 23.40 -14.75
N ILE A 165 -2.55 22.41 -14.52
CA ILE A 165 -3.86 22.28 -15.15
C ILE A 165 -4.90 22.85 -14.18
N GLU A 166 -5.65 23.85 -14.64
CA GLU A 166 -6.79 24.36 -13.86
C GLU A 166 -7.92 23.33 -13.85
N THR A 167 -8.45 23.04 -12.67
CA THR A 167 -9.56 22.11 -12.48
C THR A 167 -10.43 22.58 -11.34
N THR A 168 -11.74 22.33 -11.45
CA THR A 168 -12.71 22.54 -10.37
C THR A 168 -13.04 21.21 -9.68
N ASP A 169 -13.61 21.29 -8.49
CA ASP A 169 -14.08 20.10 -7.76
C ASP A 169 -15.16 19.35 -8.56
N GLU A 170 -16.09 20.09 -9.19
CA GLU A 170 -17.13 19.51 -10.07
C GLU A 170 -16.52 18.69 -11.22
N ARG A 171 -15.42 19.18 -11.82
CA ARG A 171 -14.73 18.45 -12.88
C ARG A 171 -14.08 17.17 -12.36
N ILE A 172 -13.47 17.21 -11.18
CA ILE A 172 -12.88 16.03 -10.53
C ILE A 172 -13.97 15.01 -10.21
N GLU A 173 -15.10 15.45 -9.66
CA GLU A 173 -16.26 14.59 -9.38
C GLU A 173 -16.80 13.95 -10.66
N ASN A 174 -16.91 14.73 -11.74
CA ASN A 174 -17.33 14.22 -13.05
C ASN A 174 -16.35 13.15 -13.57
N LEU A 175 -15.03 13.37 -13.47
CA LEU A 175 -14.03 12.35 -13.82
C LEU A 175 -14.19 11.08 -12.98
N LEU A 176 -14.42 11.19 -11.67
CA LEU A 176 -14.59 10.04 -10.77
C LEU A 176 -15.93 9.33 -10.89
N SER A 177 -16.91 9.92 -11.58
CA SER A 177 -18.19 9.28 -11.91
C SER A 177 -18.04 8.21 -12.99
N HIS A 178 -17.03 8.32 -13.86
CA HIS A 178 -16.77 7.38 -14.96
C HIS A 178 -15.98 6.16 -14.48
N PRO A 179 -16.45 4.91 -14.70
CA PRO A 179 -15.78 3.72 -14.16
C PRO A 179 -14.31 3.54 -14.58
N SER A 180 -13.97 3.87 -15.83
CA SER A 180 -12.60 3.76 -16.37
C SER A 180 -11.66 4.74 -15.68
N THR A 181 -12.02 6.01 -15.65
CA THR A 181 -11.27 7.09 -15.00
C THR A 181 -11.19 6.89 -13.49
N ARG A 182 -12.26 6.42 -12.86
CA ARG A 182 -12.29 6.07 -11.43
C ARG A 182 -11.28 4.97 -11.10
N GLN A 183 -11.16 3.93 -11.92
CA GLN A 183 -10.14 2.89 -11.70
C GLN A 183 -8.72 3.45 -11.86
N GLN A 184 -8.49 4.34 -12.83
CA GLN A 184 -7.19 4.99 -13.00
C GLN A 184 -6.85 5.90 -11.81
N ALA A 185 -7.83 6.66 -11.30
CA ALA A 185 -7.67 7.47 -10.11
C ALA A 185 -7.39 6.62 -8.86
N ALA A 186 -7.96 5.40 -8.79
CA ALA A 186 -7.62 4.46 -7.74
C ALA A 186 -6.15 4.04 -7.79
N PHE A 187 -5.59 3.75 -8.98
CA PHE A 187 -4.14 3.52 -9.14
C PHE A 187 -3.32 4.72 -8.71
N LEU A 188 -3.72 5.93 -9.11
CA LEU A 188 -3.03 7.16 -8.73
C LEU A 188 -2.97 7.32 -7.20
N ALA A 189 -4.11 7.25 -6.52
CA ALA A 189 -4.19 7.38 -5.07
C ALA A 189 -3.46 6.23 -4.36
N PHE A 190 -3.62 5.00 -4.84
CA PHE A 190 -2.94 3.86 -4.24
C PHE A 190 -1.42 3.97 -4.37
N GLY A 191 -0.91 4.43 -5.51
CA GLY A 191 0.52 4.65 -5.73
C GLY A 191 1.09 5.72 -4.80
N HIS A 192 0.35 6.83 -4.64
CA HIS A 192 0.72 7.89 -3.70
C HIS A 192 0.82 7.35 -2.27
N TRP A 193 -0.18 6.59 -1.82
CA TRP A 193 -0.18 5.99 -0.49
C TRP A 193 0.83 4.86 -0.30
N LEU A 194 1.19 4.11 -1.34
CA LEU A 194 2.30 3.15 -1.26
C LEU A 194 3.61 3.84 -0.92
N VAL A 195 3.91 4.97 -1.59
CA VAL A 195 5.12 5.75 -1.31
C VAL A 195 5.09 6.33 0.10
N ARG A 196 3.96 6.88 0.55
CA ARG A 196 3.83 7.41 1.92
C ARG A 196 4.05 6.35 3.00
N ARG A 197 3.63 5.12 2.74
CA ARG A 197 3.79 4.00 3.69
C ARG A 197 5.24 3.64 3.96
N LEU A 198 6.19 3.99 3.06
CA LEU A 198 7.62 3.86 3.34
C LEU A 198 8.05 4.72 4.54
N SER A 199 7.32 5.80 4.84
CA SER A 199 7.52 6.65 6.01
C SER A 199 6.57 6.32 7.17
N GLY A 200 5.84 5.20 7.11
CA GLY A 200 4.95 4.75 8.18
C GLY A 200 3.55 5.40 8.19
N ASP A 201 3.25 6.24 7.20
CA ASP A 201 1.93 6.86 7.05
C ASP A 201 0.88 5.88 6.55
N SER A 202 -0.37 5.99 7.02
CA SER A 202 -1.49 5.23 6.46
C SER A 202 -2.85 5.89 6.68
N ASP A 203 -3.75 5.74 5.70
CA ASP A 203 -5.17 6.10 5.80
C ASP A 203 -6.05 4.86 6.14
N GLY A 204 -5.44 3.85 6.77
CA GLY A 204 -6.14 2.68 7.30
C GLY A 204 -6.88 1.86 6.21
N PRO A 205 -8.10 1.40 6.48
CA PRO A 205 -8.86 0.57 5.54
C PRO A 205 -9.23 1.26 4.22
N ALA A 206 -9.13 2.59 4.11
CA ALA A 206 -9.36 3.29 2.84
C ALA A 206 -8.31 2.91 1.79
N VAL A 207 -7.06 2.71 2.21
CA VAL A 207 -5.98 2.20 1.33
C VAL A 207 -6.29 0.78 0.85
N LEU A 208 -6.86 -0.06 1.72
CA LEU A 208 -7.34 -1.40 1.32
C LEU A 208 -8.52 -1.32 0.34
N ALA A 209 -9.41 -0.34 0.49
CA ALA A 209 -10.49 -0.11 -0.46
C ALA A 209 -9.96 0.29 -1.85
N LEU A 210 -8.95 1.16 -1.93
CA LEU A 210 -8.23 1.48 -3.18
C LEU A 210 -7.64 0.22 -3.82
N TRP A 211 -6.93 -0.60 -3.03
CA TRP A 211 -6.38 -1.87 -3.51
C TRP A 211 -7.46 -2.80 -4.09
N ARG A 212 -8.60 -2.95 -3.42
CA ARG A 212 -9.70 -3.79 -3.92
C ARG A 212 -10.29 -3.25 -5.22
N MET A 213 -10.41 -1.93 -5.39
CA MET A 213 -10.88 -1.35 -6.67
C MET A 213 -9.95 -1.66 -7.85
N ILE A 214 -8.66 -1.85 -7.59
CA ILE A 214 -7.65 -2.17 -8.60
C ILE A 214 -7.60 -3.67 -8.87
N ALA A 215 -7.42 -4.46 -7.82
CA ALA A 215 -7.02 -5.86 -7.91
C ALA A 215 -8.20 -6.83 -7.91
N TRP A 216 -9.41 -6.39 -7.56
CA TRP A 216 -10.58 -7.26 -7.47
C TRP A 216 -11.52 -7.07 -8.66
N ASP A 217 -12.28 -8.12 -8.96
CA ASP A 217 -13.39 -8.08 -9.88
C ASP A 217 -14.65 -7.52 -9.20
N PRO A 218 -15.66 -7.07 -9.96
CA PRO A 218 -16.92 -6.61 -9.40
C PRO A 218 -17.72 -7.67 -8.62
N ARG A 219 -17.41 -8.96 -8.80
CA ARG A 219 -18.05 -10.10 -8.14
C ARG A 219 -17.42 -10.40 -6.77
N GLY A 220 -16.35 -9.69 -6.39
CA GLY A 220 -15.69 -9.81 -5.10
C GLY A 220 -14.54 -10.82 -5.07
N GLY A 221 -14.06 -11.30 -6.21
CA GLY A 221 -12.84 -12.12 -6.32
C GLY A 221 -11.61 -11.28 -6.66
N MET A 222 -10.42 -11.72 -6.26
CA MET A 222 -9.18 -11.15 -6.81
C MET A 222 -9.06 -11.53 -8.28
N ARG A 223 -8.69 -10.58 -9.15
CA ARG A 223 -8.48 -10.82 -10.58
C ARG A 223 -7.38 -11.89 -10.75
N ARG A 224 -7.71 -12.99 -11.45
CA ARG A 224 -6.76 -14.10 -11.68
C ARG A 224 -5.52 -13.60 -12.41
N GLY A 225 -4.34 -13.96 -11.91
CA GLY A 225 -3.05 -13.58 -12.50
C GLY A 225 -2.71 -12.09 -12.37
N PHE A 226 -3.46 -11.31 -11.60
CA PHE A 226 -3.15 -9.89 -11.40
C PHE A 226 -1.87 -9.73 -10.58
N VAL A 227 -0.85 -9.17 -11.21
CA VAL A 227 0.41 -8.77 -10.58
C VAL A 227 0.50 -7.25 -10.62
N LEU A 228 0.59 -6.61 -9.46
CA LEU A 228 0.78 -5.18 -9.38
C LEU A 228 2.17 -4.82 -9.93
N GLY A 229 2.23 -3.83 -10.81
CA GLY A 229 3.49 -3.43 -11.44
C GLY A 229 3.45 -1.99 -11.91
N LEU A 230 4.64 -1.40 -12.08
CA LEU A 230 4.83 0.01 -12.41
C LEU A 230 4.10 0.46 -13.69
N GLY A 231 3.97 -0.44 -14.67
CA GLY A 231 3.27 -0.18 -15.93
C GLY A 231 1.79 0.20 -15.75
N HIS A 232 1.14 -0.29 -14.69
CA HIS A 232 -0.24 0.08 -14.37
C HIS A 232 -0.34 1.55 -13.94
N PHE A 233 0.57 2.00 -13.08
CA PHE A 233 0.61 3.38 -12.59
C PHE A 233 0.94 4.37 -13.72
N ARG A 234 1.95 4.05 -14.54
CA ARG A 234 2.29 4.83 -15.75
C ARG A 234 1.11 4.96 -16.72
N SER A 235 0.37 3.88 -16.91
CA SER A 235 -0.78 3.88 -17.82
C SER A 235 -1.96 4.67 -17.24
N ALA A 236 -2.24 4.53 -15.95
CA ALA A 236 -3.26 5.31 -15.25
C ALA A 236 -2.94 6.81 -15.28
N GLU A 237 -1.71 7.20 -14.95
CA GLU A 237 -1.27 8.59 -14.97
C GLU A 237 -1.43 9.23 -16.34
N ARG A 238 -0.94 8.58 -17.41
CA ARG A 238 -1.10 9.11 -18.79
C ARG A 238 -2.57 9.29 -19.16
N ALA A 239 -3.42 8.33 -18.82
CA ALA A 239 -4.84 8.39 -19.16
C ALA A 239 -5.60 9.47 -18.37
N LEU A 240 -5.25 9.67 -17.09
CA LEU A 240 -5.80 10.75 -16.26
C LEU A 240 -5.35 12.13 -16.77
N LEU A 241 -4.07 12.29 -17.10
CA LEU A 241 -3.56 13.55 -17.68
C LEU A 241 -4.23 13.87 -19.02
N ALA A 242 -4.45 12.87 -19.87
CA ALA A 242 -5.19 13.05 -21.11
C ALA A 242 -6.65 13.47 -20.84
N SER A 243 -7.28 12.96 -19.78
CA SER A 243 -8.65 13.31 -19.40
C SER A 243 -8.73 14.71 -18.78
N LEU A 244 -7.76 15.11 -17.97
CA LEU A 244 -7.64 16.44 -17.37
C LEU A 244 -7.36 17.55 -18.40
N ARG A 245 -6.86 17.20 -19.59
CA ARG A 245 -6.58 18.17 -20.67
C ARG A 245 -7.70 18.31 -21.69
N LYS A 246 -8.68 17.39 -21.68
CA LYS A 246 -9.86 17.51 -22.54
C LYS A 246 -10.79 18.55 -21.93
N GLU A 247 -10.88 19.70 -22.59
CA GLU A 247 -11.91 20.72 -22.37
C GLU A 247 -13.27 20.22 -22.87
#